data_AF-A0A353DRI2-F1
#
_entry.id   AF-A0A353DRI2-F1
#
_cell.length_a   1.000
_cell.length_b   1.000
_cell.length_c   1.000
_cell.angle_alpha   90.00
_cell.angle_beta   90.00
_cell.angle_gamma   90.00
#
_symmetry.space_group_name_H-M   'P 1'
#
loop_
_entity.id
_entity.type
_entity.pdbx_description
1 polymer ?
#
loop_
_entity_poly.entity_id
_entity_poly.type
_entity_poly.pdbx_seq_one_letter_code
_entity_poly.pdbx_strand_id
1 'polypeptide(L)'
;MSKSSVTLSPAYIKDRLNGIEELKSPSTNHIPAGVLVLLFDRDGEYWVILNKRTQKVEHHKGEICFPGGRKDRLDKDLTETALRETWEEMGVDPSNVSVLGILGKTETTTGYEITPTVGLISYPYQFNIHNDEVEEVIEMPLSCLFLKDTRRYEAKLLEGEVIVQPAF
;
A
#
# COMPACT_ATOMS: atom_id res chain seq x y z
N MET A 1 -5.29 -21.25 25.11
CA MET A 1 -5.37 -19.87 25.63
C MET A 1 -6.17 -19.05 24.63
N SER A 2 -7.32 -18.53 25.04
CA SER A 2 -8.20 -17.72 24.20
C SER A 2 -7.44 -16.46 23.77
N LYS A 3 -7.11 -16.32 22.47
CA LYS A 3 -6.70 -15.04 21.93
C LYS A 3 -7.95 -14.16 21.98
N SER A 4 -7.96 -13.19 22.89
CA SER A 4 -8.94 -12.11 22.87
C SER A 4 -9.02 -11.57 21.44
N SER A 5 -10.15 -11.76 20.76
CA SER A 5 -10.35 -11.22 19.42
C SER A 5 -10.38 -9.71 19.53
N VAL A 6 -9.28 -9.07 19.18
CA VAL A 6 -9.25 -7.62 19.05
C VAL A 6 -10.17 -7.25 17.89
N THR A 7 -11.23 -6.51 18.17
CA THR A 7 -12.06 -5.90 17.12
C THR A 7 -11.25 -4.80 16.45
N LEU A 8 -10.95 -4.95 15.17
CA LEU A 8 -10.15 -4.00 14.38
C LEU A 8 -10.94 -2.74 14.00
N SER A 9 -11.59 -2.07 14.95
CA SER A 9 -12.38 -0.87 14.62
C SER A 9 -11.50 0.23 13.99
N PRO A 10 -12.06 1.14 13.16
CA PRO A 10 -11.29 2.26 12.61
C PRO A 10 -10.59 3.10 13.68
N ALA A 11 -11.23 3.27 14.84
CA ALA A 11 -10.65 3.96 16.00
C ALA A 11 -9.45 3.18 16.58
N TYR A 12 -9.56 1.85 16.68
CA TYR A 12 -8.45 0.99 17.11
C TYR A 12 -7.27 1.08 16.14
N ILE A 13 -7.53 1.00 14.83
CA ILE A 13 -6.48 1.11 13.80
C ILE A 13 -5.78 2.46 13.93
N LYS A 14 -6.54 3.56 14.00
CA LYS A 14 -6.01 4.91 14.15
C LYS A 14 -5.14 5.08 15.41
N ASP A 15 -5.60 4.56 16.55
CA ASP A 15 -4.83 4.57 17.80
C ASP A 15 -3.49 3.85 17.65
N ARG A 16 -3.49 2.67 17.02
CA ARG A 16 -2.28 1.89 16.78
C ARG A 16 -1.31 2.57 15.81
N LEU A 17 -1.80 3.26 14.78
CA LEU A 17 -0.97 4.00 13.83
C LEU A 17 -0.26 5.18 14.49
N ASN A 18 -0.92 5.89 15.41
CA ASN A 18 -0.31 7.00 16.17
C ASN A 18 0.87 6.55 17.05
N GLY A 19 0.95 5.26 17.39
CA GLY A 19 2.01 4.69 18.23
C GLY A 19 3.19 4.10 17.45
N ILE A 20 3.21 4.18 16.12
CA ILE A 20 4.33 3.68 15.31
C ILE A 20 5.44 4.75 15.32
N GLU A 21 6.54 4.47 15.99
CA GLU A 21 7.74 5.31 15.91
C GLU A 21 8.25 5.33 14.47
N GLU A 22 8.51 6.53 13.94
CA GLU A 22 9.14 6.71 12.62
C GLU A 22 10.50 6.00 12.62
N LEU A 23 10.71 5.11 11.63
CA LEU A 23 12.06 4.62 11.33
C LEU A 23 12.96 5.83 11.01
N LYS A 24 14.13 5.86 11.65
CA LYS A 24 15.03 7.02 11.69
C LYS A 24 15.37 7.56 10.30
N SER A 25 15.29 8.90 10.21
CA SER A 25 15.91 9.88 9.30
C SER A 25 16.28 9.44 7.87
N PRO A 26 15.76 10.12 6.83
CA PRO A 26 16.04 9.82 5.43
C PRO A 26 17.53 9.91 5.11
N SER A 27 18.00 9.01 4.25
CA SER A 27 19.13 9.35 3.40
C SER A 27 18.67 10.37 2.34
N THR A 28 19.39 11.49 2.19
CA THR A 28 18.96 12.68 1.41
C THR A 28 18.85 12.47 -0.11
N ASN A 29 19.00 11.25 -0.60
CA ASN A 29 19.07 10.93 -2.04
C ASN A 29 17.84 10.18 -2.58
N HIS A 30 16.87 9.82 -1.75
CA HIS A 30 15.69 9.06 -2.20
C HIS A 30 14.58 9.97 -2.76
N ILE A 31 13.88 9.46 -3.78
CA ILE A 31 12.73 10.10 -4.39
C ILE A 31 11.50 9.87 -3.49
N PRO A 32 10.84 10.92 -2.97
CA PRO A 32 9.68 10.75 -2.10
C PRO A 32 8.47 10.24 -2.90
N ALA A 33 7.79 9.23 -2.35
CA ALA A 33 6.61 8.62 -2.95
C ALA A 33 5.56 8.28 -1.89
N GLY A 34 4.29 8.44 -2.27
CA GLY A 34 3.12 8.16 -1.43
C GLY A 34 2.38 6.94 -1.96
N VAL A 35 2.04 6.00 -1.08
CA VAL A 35 1.24 4.81 -1.43
C VAL A 35 0.04 4.69 -0.51
N LEU A 36 -1.07 4.18 -1.01
CA LEU A 36 -2.29 3.98 -0.23
C LEU A 36 -2.48 2.51 0.11
N VAL A 37 -2.37 2.18 1.40
CA VAL A 37 -2.87 0.92 1.96
C VAL A 37 -4.37 1.07 2.14
N LEU A 38 -5.10 0.80 1.06
CA LEU A 38 -6.54 0.97 1.01
C LEU A 38 -7.25 -0.28 1.53
N LEU A 39 -8.11 -0.09 2.53
CA LEU A 39 -8.86 -1.14 3.20
C LEU A 39 -10.36 -0.97 2.97
N PHE A 40 -11.09 -2.08 3.04
CA PHE A 40 -12.55 -2.08 3.26
C PHE A 40 -12.92 -3.18 4.25
N ASP A 41 -14.05 -3.00 4.95
CA ASP A 41 -14.67 -4.06 5.77
C ASP A 41 -15.73 -4.78 4.93
N ARG A 42 -15.62 -6.11 4.84
CA ARG A 42 -16.64 -6.99 4.25
C ARG A 42 -16.99 -8.02 5.29
N ASP A 43 -18.21 -7.89 5.83
CA ASP A 43 -18.78 -8.80 6.83
C ASP A 43 -17.90 -8.97 8.09
N GLY A 44 -17.25 -7.88 8.54
CA GLY A 44 -16.40 -7.88 9.74
C GLY A 44 -14.97 -8.38 9.52
N GLU A 45 -14.58 -8.68 8.27
CA GLU A 45 -13.21 -8.95 7.88
C GLU A 45 -12.65 -7.78 7.06
N TYR A 46 -11.44 -7.34 7.39
CA TYR A 46 -10.74 -6.34 6.60
C TYR A 46 -10.05 -6.96 5.39
N TRP A 47 -10.26 -6.33 4.25
CA TRP A 47 -9.61 -6.66 2.99
C TRP A 47 -8.70 -5.51 2.57
N VAL A 48 -7.60 -5.84 1.91
CA VAL A 48 -6.65 -4.88 1.35
C VAL A 48 -6.76 -4.88 -0.16
N ILE A 49 -6.69 -3.68 -0.74
CA ILE A 49 -6.66 -3.46 -2.18
C ILE A 49 -5.21 -3.33 -2.65
N LEU A 50 -4.90 -4.07 -3.71
CA LEU A 50 -3.66 -4.00 -4.48
C LEU A 50 -4.01 -3.78 -5.95
N ASN A 51 -3.07 -3.29 -6.74
CA ASN A 51 -3.16 -3.28 -8.19
C ASN A 51 -2.05 -4.13 -8.81
N LYS A 52 -2.38 -4.80 -9.91
CA LYS A 52 -1.39 -5.38 -10.83
C LYS A 52 -1.13 -4.36 -11.94
N ARG A 53 0.11 -3.92 -12.07
CA ARG A 53 0.50 -2.98 -13.13
C ARG A 53 0.49 -3.67 -14.49
N THR A 54 0.12 -2.94 -15.55
CA THR A 54 0.21 -3.49 -16.91
C THR A 54 1.66 -3.76 -17.32
N GLN A 55 1.84 -4.41 -18.47
CA GLN A 55 3.16 -4.54 -19.11
C GLN A 55 3.58 -3.28 -19.89
N LYS A 56 2.69 -2.29 -20.03
CA LYS A 56 2.90 -1.10 -20.85
C LYS A 56 3.64 0.01 -20.12
N VAL A 57 3.54 0.07 -18.80
CA VAL A 57 4.19 1.09 -17.96
C VAL A 57 5.71 1.06 -18.09
N GLU A 58 6.39 2.20 -17.97
CA GLU A 58 7.85 2.26 -18.14
C GLU A 58 8.62 1.53 -17.03
N HIS A 59 8.09 1.60 -15.80
CA HIS A 59 8.68 1.01 -14.59
C HIS A 59 7.73 0.01 -13.93
N HIS A 60 8.28 -0.99 -13.24
CA HIS A 60 7.52 -1.95 -12.41
C HIS A 60 6.47 -2.76 -13.19
N LYS A 61 6.80 -3.16 -14.43
CA LYS A 61 5.89 -3.89 -15.33
C LYS A 61 5.40 -5.20 -14.70
N GLY A 62 4.08 -5.38 -14.64
CA GLY A 62 3.47 -6.61 -14.11
C GLY A 62 3.57 -6.79 -12.60
N GLU A 63 4.14 -5.84 -11.86
CA GLU A 63 4.27 -5.95 -10.41
C GLU A 63 2.90 -5.79 -9.73
N ILE A 64 2.72 -6.52 -8.63
CA ILE A 64 1.59 -6.34 -7.71
C ILE A 64 2.06 -5.36 -6.63
N CYS A 65 1.37 -4.24 -6.49
CA CYS A 65 1.73 -3.18 -5.56
C CYS A 65 0.50 -2.55 -4.91
N PHE A 66 0.75 -1.69 -3.94
CA PHE A 66 -0.25 -0.71 -3.52
C PHE A 66 -0.37 0.38 -4.59
N PRO A 67 -1.55 0.97 -4.79
CA PRO A 67 -1.68 2.15 -5.63
C PRO A 67 -0.90 3.31 -5.02
N GLY A 68 -0.29 4.13 -5.88
CA GLY A 68 0.60 5.18 -5.42
C GLY A 68 1.71 5.48 -6.40
N GLY A 69 2.50 6.48 -6.06
CA GLY A 69 3.49 7.01 -6.99
C GLY A 69 4.38 8.09 -6.39
N ARG A 70 5.13 8.72 -7.28
CA ARG A 70 6.07 9.79 -6.94
C ARG A 70 5.30 11.04 -6.51
N LYS A 71 5.84 11.76 -5.53
CA LYS A 71 5.32 13.08 -5.16
C LYS A 71 5.34 14.04 -6.34
N ASP A 72 4.20 14.61 -6.71
CA ASP A 72 4.14 15.75 -7.60
C ASP A 72 4.42 17.04 -6.81
N ARG A 73 4.99 18.03 -7.51
CA ARG A 73 5.27 19.37 -6.95
C ARG A 73 4.02 20.11 -6.46
N LEU A 74 2.83 19.75 -6.95
CA LEU A 74 1.55 20.31 -6.53
C LEU A 74 0.97 19.60 -5.30
N ASP A 75 1.45 18.41 -4.95
CA ASP A 75 0.98 17.68 -3.78
C ASP A 75 1.51 18.35 -2.50
N LYS A 76 0.62 18.69 -1.56
CA LYS A 76 0.99 19.31 -0.28
C LYS A 76 1.86 18.36 0.57
N ASP A 77 1.51 17.07 0.58
CA ASP A 77 2.13 16.03 1.37
C ASP A 77 2.01 14.66 0.65
N LEU A 78 2.63 13.63 1.22
CA LEU A 78 2.63 12.28 0.62
C LEU A 78 1.30 11.54 0.78
N THR A 79 0.42 12.01 1.68
CA THR A 79 -0.95 11.48 1.75
C THR A 79 -1.76 11.98 0.55
N GLU A 80 -1.63 13.25 0.18
CA GLU A 80 -2.26 13.78 -1.04
C GLU A 80 -1.72 13.11 -2.30
N THR A 81 -0.40 12.85 -2.38
CA THR A 81 0.17 12.03 -3.45
C THR A 81 -0.50 10.67 -3.54
N ALA A 82 -0.59 9.92 -2.43
CA ALA A 82 -1.20 8.60 -2.40
C ALA A 82 -2.67 8.62 -2.86
N LEU A 83 -3.44 9.64 -2.43
CA LEU A 83 -4.84 9.80 -2.82
C LEU A 83 -5.00 10.15 -4.30
N ARG A 84 -4.19 11.08 -4.82
CA ARG A 84 -4.21 11.49 -6.23
C ARG A 84 -3.87 10.30 -7.13
N GLU A 85 -2.78 9.62 -6.86
CA GLU A 85 -2.33 8.45 -7.65
C GLU A 85 -3.39 7.33 -7.61
N THR A 86 -3.97 7.05 -6.45
CA THR A 86 -5.04 6.02 -6.35
C THR A 86 -6.30 6.44 -7.11
N TRP A 87 -6.61 7.73 -7.17
CA TRP A 87 -7.71 8.25 -7.98
C TRP A 87 -7.43 8.10 -9.47
N GLU A 88 -6.22 8.46 -9.92
CA GLU A 88 -5.78 8.36 -11.32
C GLU A 88 -5.72 6.89 -11.79
N GLU A 89 -5.13 6.00 -11.00
CA GLU A 89 -4.94 4.59 -11.34
C GLU A 89 -6.24 3.77 -11.25
N MET A 90 -7.08 4.03 -10.24
CA MET A 90 -8.17 3.12 -9.85
C MET A 90 -9.56 3.77 -9.77
N GLY A 91 -9.65 5.09 -9.96
CA GLY A 91 -10.92 5.82 -9.89
C GLY A 91 -11.48 5.95 -8.48
N VAL A 92 -10.64 5.81 -7.45
CA VAL A 92 -11.07 5.98 -6.05
C VAL A 92 -11.13 7.47 -5.72
N ASP A 93 -12.33 8.02 -5.59
CA ASP A 93 -12.50 9.43 -5.23
C ASP A 93 -11.92 9.69 -3.82
N PRO A 94 -10.98 10.64 -3.65
CA PRO A 94 -10.39 10.93 -2.35
C PRO A 94 -11.42 11.26 -1.25
N SER A 95 -12.59 11.79 -1.61
CA SER A 95 -13.67 12.08 -0.66
C SER A 95 -14.35 10.83 -0.08
N ASN A 96 -14.20 9.68 -0.74
CA ASN A 96 -14.68 8.38 -0.24
C ASN A 96 -13.68 7.73 0.72
N VAL A 97 -12.46 8.25 0.84
CA VAL A 97 -11.38 7.66 1.65
C VAL A 97 -11.33 8.31 3.03
N SER A 98 -11.63 7.52 4.06
CA SER A 98 -11.36 7.89 5.45
C SER A 98 -9.91 7.58 5.80
N VAL A 99 -9.05 8.60 5.83
CA VAL A 99 -7.64 8.45 6.21
C VAL A 99 -7.53 8.14 7.71
N LEU A 100 -6.92 7.00 8.04
CA LEU A 100 -6.76 6.52 9.42
C LEU A 100 -5.41 6.93 10.02
N GLY A 101 -4.37 7.07 9.20
CA GLY A 101 -3.04 7.47 9.63
C GLY A 101 -1.97 7.04 8.62
N ILE A 102 -0.70 7.19 8.99
CA ILE A 102 0.45 6.76 8.18
C ILE A 102 1.19 5.62 8.89
N LEU A 103 1.81 4.74 8.12
CA LEU A 103 2.77 3.76 8.60
C LEU A 103 4.18 4.36 8.59
N GLY A 104 5.13 3.67 9.24
CA GLY A 104 6.54 4.03 9.18
C GLY A 104 7.04 4.05 7.72
N LYS A 105 7.87 5.04 7.40
CA LYS A 105 8.50 5.17 6.07
C LYS A 105 9.39 3.97 5.77
N THR A 106 9.48 3.60 4.49
CA THR A 106 10.40 2.56 4.03
C THR A 106 11.19 3.04 2.82
N GLU A 107 12.49 2.78 2.82
CA GLU A 107 13.35 2.99 1.65
C GLU A 107 13.30 1.75 0.75
N THR A 108 13.34 1.94 -0.57
CA THR A 108 13.44 0.86 -1.56
C THR A 108 14.85 0.82 -2.15
N THR A 109 15.28 -0.36 -2.61
CA THR A 109 16.54 -0.50 -3.36
C THR A 109 16.55 0.26 -4.69
N THR A 110 15.37 0.66 -5.18
CA THR A 110 15.19 1.46 -6.40
C THR A 110 15.29 2.97 -6.17
N GLY A 111 15.64 3.41 -4.95
CA GLY A 111 15.87 4.82 -4.67
C GLY A 111 14.61 5.62 -4.31
N TYR A 112 13.55 4.97 -3.82
CA TYR A 112 12.35 5.65 -3.31
C TYR A 112 12.29 5.66 -1.78
N GLU A 113 11.79 6.76 -1.20
CA GLU A 113 11.32 6.83 0.18
C GLU A 113 9.79 6.77 0.14
N ILE A 114 9.23 5.63 0.54
CA ILE A 114 7.80 5.36 0.52
C ILE A 114 7.19 5.78 1.86
N THR A 115 6.16 6.63 1.80
CA THR A 115 5.26 6.92 2.93
C THR A 115 3.92 6.23 2.70
N PRO A 116 3.60 5.15 3.44
CA PRO A 116 2.33 4.47 3.29
C PRO A 116 1.25 5.14 4.13
N THR A 117 0.17 5.55 3.48
CA THR A 117 -1.04 6.06 4.15
C THR A 117 -2.08 4.94 4.23
N VAL A 118 -2.70 4.76 5.40
CA VAL A 118 -3.79 3.81 5.59
C VAL A 118 -5.13 4.53 5.41
N GLY A 119 -5.92 4.06 4.44
CA GLY A 119 -7.24 4.58 4.14
C GLY A 119 -8.32 3.51 4.25
N LEU A 120 -9.54 3.93 4.56
CA LEU A 120 -10.72 3.08 4.60
C LEU A 120 -11.78 3.58 3.62
N ILE A 121 -12.32 2.68 2.81
CA ILE A 121 -13.48 2.92 1.94
C ILE A 121 -14.64 2.00 2.31
N SER A 122 -15.85 2.37 1.88
CA SER A 122 -17.04 1.55 2.03
C SER A 122 -17.03 0.38 1.02
N TYR A 123 -17.54 -0.77 1.45
CA TYR A 123 -17.82 -1.92 0.59
C TYR A 123 -19.33 -2.04 0.31
N PRO A 124 -19.77 -2.38 -0.92
CA PRO A 124 -18.97 -2.55 -2.13
C PRO A 124 -18.47 -1.23 -2.72
N TYR A 125 -17.31 -1.29 -3.38
CA TYR A 125 -16.76 -0.16 -4.14
C TYR A 125 -16.64 -0.53 -5.61
N GLN A 126 -17.04 0.38 -6.50
CA GLN A 126 -16.90 0.20 -7.93
C GLN A 126 -15.64 0.93 -8.42
N PHE A 127 -14.60 0.16 -8.76
CA PHE A 127 -13.37 0.71 -9.32
C PHE A 127 -13.54 1.09 -10.78
N ASN A 128 -12.87 2.17 -11.18
CA ASN A 128 -12.77 2.61 -12.57
C ASN A 128 -11.29 2.73 -12.92
N ILE A 129 -10.69 1.61 -13.32
CA ILE A 129 -9.25 1.51 -13.53
C ILE A 129 -8.78 2.21 -14.81
N HIS A 130 -7.59 2.79 -14.76
CA HIS A 130 -6.89 3.28 -15.93
C HIS A 130 -6.16 2.13 -16.63
N ASN A 131 -6.77 1.58 -17.69
CA ASN A 131 -6.32 0.35 -18.36
C ASN A 131 -4.92 0.39 -19.00
N ASP A 132 -4.28 1.55 -19.11
CA ASP A 132 -2.88 1.63 -19.54
C ASP A 132 -1.90 1.43 -18.38
N GLU A 133 -2.34 1.63 -17.14
CA GLU A 133 -1.51 1.54 -15.93
C GLU A 133 -1.84 0.33 -15.07
N VAL A 134 -3.14 0.04 -14.92
CA VAL A 134 -3.65 -1.07 -14.10
C VAL A 134 -4.24 -2.16 -14.99
N GLU A 135 -3.74 -3.38 -14.82
CA GLU A 135 -4.26 -4.59 -15.47
C GLU A 135 -5.41 -5.20 -14.64
N GLU A 136 -5.29 -5.20 -13.32
CA GLU A 136 -6.20 -5.89 -12.42
C GLU A 136 -6.25 -5.22 -11.04
N VAL A 137 -7.45 -5.14 -10.45
CA VAL A 137 -7.65 -4.84 -9.03
C VAL A 137 -7.66 -6.15 -8.25
N ILE A 138 -6.79 -6.25 -7.26
CA ILE A 138 -6.68 -7.44 -6.41
C ILE A 138 -7.23 -7.09 -5.04
N GLU A 139 -8.22 -7.86 -4.60
CA GLU A 139 -8.77 -7.81 -3.24
C GLU A 139 -8.29 -9.04 -2.47
N MET A 140 -7.65 -8.81 -1.32
CA MET A 140 -7.13 -9.90 -0.50
C MET A 140 -7.55 -9.71 0.96
N PRO A 141 -8.01 -10.77 1.66
CA PRO A 141 -8.22 -10.68 3.10
C PRO A 141 -6.92 -10.30 3.80
N LEU A 142 -6.95 -9.28 4.66
CA LEU A 142 -5.76 -8.85 5.38
C LEU A 142 -5.22 -9.98 6.28
N SER A 143 -6.10 -10.88 6.72
CA SER A 143 -5.79 -12.09 7.48
C SER A 143 -4.77 -13.01 6.78
N CYS A 144 -4.74 -13.04 5.44
CA CYS A 144 -3.80 -13.84 4.65
C CYS A 144 -2.34 -13.46 4.89
N LEU A 145 -2.03 -12.20 5.22
CA LEU A 145 -0.66 -11.74 5.49
C LEU A 145 -0.08 -12.31 6.80
N PHE A 146 -0.92 -12.87 7.67
CA PHE A 146 -0.51 -13.43 8.96
C PHE A 146 -0.42 -14.96 8.97
N LEU A 147 -0.81 -15.61 7.87
CA LEU A 147 -0.71 -17.06 7.73
C LEU A 147 0.76 -17.46 7.53
N LYS A 148 1.20 -18.54 8.18
CA LYS A 148 2.60 -19.00 8.07
C LYS A 148 2.91 -19.55 6.69
N ASP A 149 1.93 -20.18 6.06
CA ASP A 149 2.11 -20.90 4.80
C ASP A 149 1.97 -19.99 3.57
N THR A 150 1.55 -18.74 3.75
CA THR A 150 1.49 -17.74 2.67
C THR A 150 2.81 -17.02 2.47
N ARG A 151 3.80 -17.17 3.36
CA ARG A 151 5.11 -16.52 3.21
C ARG A 151 6.15 -17.52 2.72
N ARG A 152 6.72 -17.25 1.56
CA ARG A 152 7.93 -17.90 1.05
C ARG A 152 9.08 -16.91 0.94
N TYR A 153 10.27 -17.41 0.67
CA TYR A 153 11.45 -16.57 0.40
C TYR A 153 11.93 -16.85 -1.01
N GLU A 154 12.17 -15.78 -1.75
CA GLU A 154 12.75 -15.85 -3.09
C GLU A 154 14.13 -15.19 -3.07
N ALA A 155 15.08 -15.82 -3.78
CA ALA A 155 16.38 -15.25 -4.03
C ALA A 155 16.37 -14.61 -5.42
N LYS A 156 16.76 -13.33 -5.50
CA LYS A 156 16.94 -12.60 -6.76
C LYS A 156 18.39 -12.13 -6.86
N LEU A 157 18.96 -12.24 -8.06
CA LEU A 157 20.28 -11.67 -8.36
C LEU A 157 20.07 -10.23 -8.84
N LEU A 158 20.51 -9.27 -8.05
CA LEU A 158 20.41 -7.83 -8.33
C LEU A 158 21.82 -7.24 -8.25
N GLU A 159 22.29 -6.64 -9.35
CA GLU A 159 23.63 -6.02 -9.45
C GLU A 159 24.81 -6.93 -9.04
N GLY A 160 24.65 -8.25 -9.20
CA GLY A 160 25.66 -9.25 -8.81
C GLY A 160 25.55 -9.73 -7.36
N GLU A 161 24.65 -9.18 -6.57
CA GLU A 161 24.35 -9.64 -5.21
C GLU A 161 23.07 -10.49 -5.16
N VAL A 162 23.11 -11.54 -4.33
CA VAL A 162 21.92 -12.36 -4.08
C VAL A 162 21.11 -11.73 -2.95
N ILE A 163 19.96 -11.17 -3.30
CA ILE A 163 19.02 -10.61 -2.35
C ILE A 163 17.93 -11.64 -2.08
N VAL A 164 17.78 -12.03 -0.81
CA VAL A 164 16.70 -12.90 -0.35
C VAL A 164 15.60 -12.03 0.22
N GLN A 165 14.41 -12.10 -0.36
CA GLN A 165 13.26 -11.29 0.04
C GLN A 165 12.03 -12.17 0.30
N PRO A 166 11.13 -11.76 1.21
CA PRO A 166 9.86 -12.43 1.36
C PRO A 166 9.03 -12.27 0.09
N ALA A 167 8.32 -13.33 -0.27
CA ALA A 167 7.28 -13.34 -1.29
C ALA A 167 6.02 -13.97 -0.68
N PHE A 168 4.86 -13.57 -1.20
CA PHE A 168 3.56 -14.08 -0.78
C PHE A 168 2.83 -14.72 -1.96
#